data_AF-A0A3E1DZ78-F1
#
_entry.id   AF-A0A3E1DZ78-F1
#
_cell.length_a   1.000
_cell.length_b   1.000
_cell.length_c   1.000
_cell.angle_alpha   90.00
_cell.angle_beta   90.00
_cell.angle_gamma   90.00
#
_symmetry.space_group_name_H-M   'P 1'
#
loop_
_entity.id
_entity.type
_entity.pdbx_description
1 polymer ?
#
loop_
_entity_poly.entity_id
_entity_poly.type
_entity_poly.pdbx_seq_one_letter_code
_entity_poly.pdbx_strand_id
1 'polypeptide(L)'
;FLLKSFDPGSGKELWSCAGLNPLVYASPVAADGLVLTTGGYYGNSMAVRTGGSSDVTQTHRLWQRVRHNGGIGTGVVKDGHYYYHNSGGIAYCLEMETGKTLWEERLPGAGKSWGSFLRSGDHIYALSQAGDTVVFRATPEKLEIVAQNDLGEETNSSPVPSDGQLFIRTHQALWCVGTAR
;
A
#
# COMPACT_ATOMS: atom_id res chain seq x y z
N PHE A 1 -12.88 1.31 15.10
CA PHE A 1 -11.47 1.71 15.31
C PHE A 1 -11.24 3.07 14.66
N LEU A 2 -10.26 3.82 15.17
CA LEU A 2 -9.99 5.20 14.80
C LEU A 2 -8.68 5.28 14.03
N LEU A 3 -8.63 6.12 12.99
CA LEU A 3 -7.39 6.72 12.52
C LEU A 3 -7.18 8.00 13.31
N LYS A 4 -5.96 8.24 13.78
CA LYS A 4 -5.62 9.40 14.61
C LYS A 4 -4.41 10.12 14.05
N SER A 5 -4.40 11.43 14.23
CA SER A 5 -3.22 12.27 13.99
C SER A 5 -2.77 12.91 15.28
N PHE A 6 -1.46 13.04 15.43
CA PHE A 6 -0.81 13.58 16.62
C PHE A 6 0.20 14.65 16.21
N ASP A 7 0.35 15.66 17.06
CA ASP A 7 1.46 16.60 16.94
C ASP A 7 2.78 15.86 17.24
N PRO A 8 3.78 15.89 16.35
CA PRO A 8 5.00 15.11 16.51
C PRO A 8 5.89 15.60 17.66
N GLY A 9 5.78 16.88 18.07
CA GLY A 9 6.58 17.44 19.15
C GLY A 9 6.04 17.11 20.54
N SER A 10 4.72 17.18 20.71
CA SER A 10 4.05 17.02 22.01
C SER A 10 3.34 15.68 22.19
N GLY A 11 3.07 14.95 21.11
CA GLY A 11 2.24 13.74 21.14
C GLY A 11 0.75 14.03 21.37
N LYS A 12 0.31 15.28 21.34
CA LYS A 12 -1.09 15.66 21.53
C LYS A 12 -1.92 15.20 20.32
N GLU A 13 -3.06 14.56 20.58
CA GLU A 13 -4.03 14.22 19.53
C GLU A 13 -4.57 15.50 18.87
N LEU A 14 -4.43 15.59 17.55
CA LEU A 14 -4.94 16.70 16.74
C LEU A 14 -6.37 16.42 16.29
N TRP A 15 -6.59 15.22 15.73
CA TRP A 15 -7.88 14.75 15.28
C TRP A 15 -7.96 13.23 15.25
N SER A 16 -9.19 12.71 15.22
CA SER A 16 -9.50 11.31 15.01
C SER A 16 -10.65 11.13 14.00
N CYS A 17 -10.63 10.01 13.29
CA CYS A 17 -11.65 9.64 12.32
C CYS A 17 -12.06 8.18 12.50
N ALA A 18 -13.35 7.93 12.69
CA ALA A 18 -13.92 6.59 12.76
C ALA A 18 -14.15 5.98 11.38
N GLY A 19 -14.19 4.65 11.32
CA GLY A 19 -14.50 3.90 10.09
C GLY A 19 -13.68 2.62 9.93
N LEU A 20 -12.59 2.48 10.69
CA LEU A 20 -11.76 1.29 10.64
C LEU A 20 -12.33 0.15 11.51
N ASN A 21 -11.92 -1.06 11.18
CA ASN A 21 -12.13 -2.30 11.93
C ASN A 21 -10.85 -2.70 12.70
N PRO A 22 -10.89 -3.71 13.60
CA PRO A 22 -9.66 -4.35 14.08
C PRO A 22 -8.86 -4.98 12.93
N LEU A 23 -7.57 -5.24 13.12
CA LEU A 23 -6.68 -5.87 12.11
C LEU A 23 -6.35 -4.93 10.92
N VAL A 24 -5.85 -3.73 11.22
CA VAL A 24 -5.25 -2.81 10.26
C VAL A 24 -3.74 -2.94 10.36
N TYR A 25 -3.11 -3.50 9.33
CA TYR A 25 -1.67 -3.77 9.29
C TYR A 25 -0.91 -2.76 8.43
N ALA A 26 -1.54 -2.29 7.36
CA ALA A 26 -0.97 -1.29 6.47
C ALA A 26 -0.74 0.02 7.23
N SER A 27 0.38 0.66 6.96
CA SER A 27 0.62 2.01 7.46
C SER A 27 -0.28 3.01 6.73
N PRO A 28 -0.75 4.09 7.39
CA PRO A 28 -1.43 5.17 6.69
C PRO A 28 -0.50 5.81 5.65
N VAL A 29 -1.00 6.01 4.44
CA VAL A 29 -0.29 6.68 3.35
C VAL A 29 -0.83 8.09 3.20
N ALA A 30 0.07 9.08 3.25
CA ALA A 30 -0.27 10.49 3.13
C ALA A 30 0.23 11.05 1.79
N ALA A 31 -0.66 11.69 1.04
CA ALA A 31 -0.35 12.39 -0.21
C ALA A 31 -1.41 13.46 -0.49
N ASP A 32 -1.01 14.59 -1.06
CA ASP A 32 -1.92 15.63 -1.56
C ASP A 32 -2.94 16.15 -0.54
N GLY A 33 -2.58 16.18 0.75
CA GLY A 33 -3.48 16.59 1.84
C GLY A 33 -4.54 15.55 2.20
N LEU A 34 -4.35 14.30 1.80
CA LEU A 34 -5.18 13.14 2.15
C LEU A 34 -4.33 12.12 2.91
N VAL A 35 -4.98 11.38 3.81
CA VAL A 35 -4.44 10.18 4.45
C VAL A 35 -5.37 9.02 4.16
N LEU A 36 -4.81 7.92 3.65
CA LEU A 36 -5.52 6.70 3.30
C LEU A 36 -4.93 5.53 4.08
N THR A 37 -5.78 4.62 4.55
CA THR A 37 -5.31 3.33 5.08
C THR A 37 -6.20 2.20 4.61
N THR A 38 -5.62 1.01 4.46
CA THR A 38 -6.34 -0.21 4.11
C THR A 38 -6.53 -1.14 5.28
N GLY A 39 -7.74 -1.65 5.44
CA GLY A 39 -8.00 -2.73 6.40
C GLY A 39 -7.40 -4.05 5.92
N GLY A 40 -6.92 -4.88 6.84
CA GLY A 40 -6.40 -6.20 6.49
C GLY A 40 -7.52 -7.17 6.09
N TYR A 41 -7.23 -8.09 5.17
CA TYR A 41 -8.17 -9.10 4.67
C TYR A 41 -9.50 -8.48 4.20
N TYR A 42 -10.61 -8.76 4.88
CA TYR A 42 -11.94 -8.21 4.59
C TYR A 42 -12.24 -6.97 5.45
N GLY A 43 -11.22 -6.17 5.70
CA GLY A 43 -11.32 -4.98 6.53
C GLY A 43 -11.93 -3.78 5.82
N ASN A 44 -12.09 -2.71 6.58
CA ASN A 44 -12.53 -1.42 6.11
C ASN A 44 -11.32 -0.59 5.70
N SER A 45 -11.42 0.08 4.56
CA SER A 45 -10.45 1.10 4.15
C SER A 45 -11.14 2.45 4.08
N MET A 46 -10.38 3.53 4.27
CA MET A 46 -10.92 4.88 4.19
C MET A 46 -9.84 5.87 3.79
N ALA A 47 -10.27 7.00 3.22
CA ALA A 47 -9.46 8.20 3.09
C ALA A 47 -10.06 9.36 3.87
N VAL A 48 -9.18 10.17 4.44
CA VAL A 48 -9.50 11.33 5.28
C VAL A 48 -8.67 12.50 4.78
N ARG A 49 -9.30 13.67 4.58
CA ARG A 49 -8.59 14.91 4.30
C ARG A 49 -7.83 15.35 5.56
N THR A 50 -6.57 15.72 5.43
CA THR A 50 -5.76 16.21 6.56
C THR A 50 -6.30 17.54 7.08
N GLY A 51 -6.14 17.77 8.38
CA GLY A 51 -6.58 18.99 9.05
C GLY A 51 -7.79 18.75 9.94
N GLY A 52 -8.43 19.84 10.37
CA GLY A 52 -9.50 19.79 11.34
C GLY A 52 -9.02 19.61 12.78
N SER A 53 -9.96 19.33 13.68
CA SER A 53 -9.72 19.19 15.11
C SER A 53 -10.70 18.20 15.73
N SER A 54 -10.26 17.44 16.73
CA SER A 54 -11.10 16.49 17.48
C SER A 54 -11.68 15.40 16.55
N ASP A 55 -12.98 15.09 16.62
CA ASP A 55 -13.60 14.10 15.72
C ASP A 55 -13.90 14.73 14.36
N VAL A 56 -13.22 14.24 13.32
CA VAL A 56 -13.38 14.71 11.94
C VAL A 56 -14.17 13.73 11.05
N THR A 57 -14.80 12.72 11.64
CA THR A 57 -15.47 11.62 10.90
C THR A 57 -16.50 12.10 9.90
N GLN A 58 -17.31 13.12 10.23
CA GLN A 58 -18.35 13.64 9.35
C GLN A 58 -17.88 14.77 8.44
N THR A 59 -16.73 15.37 8.73
CA THR A 59 -16.28 16.61 8.08
C THR A 59 -15.13 16.39 7.12
N HIS A 60 -14.26 15.40 7.39
CA HIS A 60 -13.04 15.19 6.61
C HIS A 60 -12.93 13.78 6.02
N ARG A 61 -13.77 12.81 6.43
CA ARG A 61 -13.78 11.49 5.80
C ARG A 61 -14.37 11.59 4.40
N LEU A 62 -13.55 11.32 3.39
CA LEU A 62 -13.97 11.43 1.99
C LEU A 62 -14.80 10.21 1.58
N TRP A 63 -14.35 9.03 1.97
CA TRP A 63 -15.04 7.77 1.69
C TRP A 63 -14.63 6.69 2.68
N GLN A 64 -15.44 5.64 2.71
CA GLN A 64 -15.18 4.41 3.45
C GLN A 64 -15.63 3.21 2.61
N ARG A 65 -14.73 2.25 2.41
CA ARG A 65 -15.06 0.94 1.83
C ARG A 65 -15.23 -0.04 2.98
N VAL A 66 -16.42 -0.62 3.10
CA VAL A 66 -16.75 -1.55 4.19
C VAL A 66 -16.61 -2.98 3.70
N ARG A 67 -15.91 -3.83 4.48
CA ARG A 67 -15.77 -5.27 4.24
C ARG A 67 -15.40 -5.64 2.80
N HIS A 68 -14.35 -5.04 2.26
CA HIS A 68 -13.85 -5.35 0.92
C HIS A 68 -12.52 -6.10 1.00
N ASN A 69 -12.02 -6.57 -0.15
CA ASN A 69 -10.67 -7.13 -0.26
C ASN A 69 -9.62 -6.02 -0.04
N GLY A 70 -9.25 -5.83 1.21
CA GLY A 70 -8.18 -4.94 1.64
C GLY A 70 -6.82 -5.64 1.62
N GLY A 71 -5.80 -4.94 2.09
CA GLY A 71 -4.41 -5.35 2.01
C GLY A 71 -3.74 -5.39 3.38
N ILE A 72 -2.77 -6.31 3.52
CA ILE A 72 -1.86 -6.32 4.67
C ILE A 72 -0.69 -5.36 4.39
N GLY A 73 -0.07 -5.48 3.22
CA GLY A 73 0.99 -4.61 2.76
C GLY A 73 0.52 -3.17 2.57
N THR A 74 1.41 -2.22 2.85
CA THR A 74 1.16 -0.80 2.59
C THR A 74 1.24 -0.55 1.08
N GLY A 75 0.25 0.13 0.52
CA GLY A 75 0.28 0.56 -0.88
C GLY A 75 1.15 1.79 -1.11
N VAL A 76 1.15 2.28 -2.35
CA VAL A 76 1.93 3.45 -2.78
C VAL A 76 1.05 4.41 -3.56
N VAL A 77 1.42 5.69 -3.57
CA VAL A 77 0.70 6.73 -4.29
C VAL A 77 1.53 7.29 -5.43
N LYS A 78 0.85 7.60 -6.54
CA LYS A 78 1.36 8.44 -7.63
C LYS A 78 0.21 9.26 -8.23
N ASP A 79 0.40 10.57 -8.34
CA ASP A 79 -0.51 11.50 -9.04
C ASP A 79 -1.99 11.32 -8.66
N GLY A 80 -2.30 11.30 -7.36
CA GLY A 80 -3.68 11.13 -6.85
C GLY A 80 -4.24 9.70 -6.93
N HIS A 81 -3.43 8.71 -7.33
CA HIS A 81 -3.83 7.31 -7.43
C HIS A 81 -3.12 6.45 -6.40
N TYR A 82 -3.89 5.60 -5.70
CA TYR A 82 -3.38 4.64 -4.72
C TYR A 82 -3.34 3.23 -5.29
N TYR A 83 -2.16 2.62 -5.23
CA TYR A 83 -1.89 1.27 -5.72
C TYR A 83 -1.62 0.35 -4.53
N TYR A 84 -2.35 -0.74 -4.42
CA TYR A 84 -2.16 -1.73 -3.36
C TYR A 84 -2.53 -3.12 -3.86
N HIS A 85 -2.29 -4.15 -3.04
CA HIS A 85 -2.82 -5.49 -3.29
C HIS A 85 -3.64 -6.01 -2.12
N ASN A 86 -4.44 -7.04 -2.38
CA ASN A 86 -4.97 -7.87 -1.31
C ASN A 86 -4.02 -9.03 -1.00
N SER A 87 -4.30 -9.74 0.10
CA SER A 87 -3.49 -10.90 0.52
C SER A 87 -3.49 -12.07 -0.47
N GLY A 88 -4.39 -12.04 -1.46
CA GLY A 88 -4.55 -13.03 -2.52
C GLY A 88 -3.92 -12.62 -3.87
N GLY A 89 -3.05 -11.60 -3.88
CA GLY A 89 -2.27 -11.22 -5.06
C GLY A 89 -3.06 -10.49 -6.16
N ILE A 90 -4.23 -9.95 -5.83
CA ILE A 90 -4.94 -9.01 -6.71
C ILE A 90 -4.42 -7.61 -6.42
N ALA A 91 -3.93 -6.91 -7.44
CA ALA A 91 -3.55 -5.51 -7.37
C ALA A 91 -4.74 -4.62 -7.75
N TYR A 92 -4.78 -3.44 -7.17
CA TYR A 92 -5.82 -2.44 -7.33
C TYR A 92 -5.18 -1.08 -7.60
N CYS A 93 -5.82 -0.28 -8.46
CA CYS A 93 -5.61 1.16 -8.53
C CYS A 93 -6.91 1.88 -8.15
N LEU A 94 -6.83 2.76 -7.15
CA LEU A 94 -7.95 3.59 -6.71
C LEU A 94 -7.64 5.06 -6.96
N GLU A 95 -8.66 5.83 -7.32
CA GLU A 95 -8.62 7.29 -7.18
C GLU A 95 -8.68 7.65 -5.69
N MET A 96 -7.70 8.39 -5.18
CA MET A 96 -7.58 8.67 -3.74
C MET A 96 -8.74 9.51 -3.20
N GLU A 97 -9.25 10.45 -3.98
CA GLU A 97 -10.26 11.40 -3.52
C GLU A 97 -11.65 10.78 -3.40
N THR A 98 -11.99 9.83 -4.28
CA THR A 98 -13.34 9.23 -4.32
C THR A 98 -13.38 7.78 -3.85
N GLY A 99 -12.23 7.09 -3.85
CA GLY A 99 -12.13 5.66 -3.54
C GLY A 99 -12.60 4.75 -4.68
N LYS A 100 -12.89 5.31 -5.86
CA LYS A 100 -13.29 4.56 -7.05
C LYS A 100 -12.14 3.68 -7.54
N THR A 101 -12.42 2.40 -7.74
CA THR A 101 -11.49 1.48 -8.41
C THR A 101 -11.42 1.82 -9.90
N LEU A 102 -10.20 2.07 -10.39
CA LEU A 102 -9.94 2.31 -11.81
C LEU A 102 -9.60 0.99 -12.53
N TRP A 103 -8.81 0.14 -11.89
CA TRP A 103 -8.60 -1.25 -12.31
C TRP A 103 -8.33 -2.17 -11.11
N GLU A 104 -8.61 -3.45 -11.31
CA GLU A 104 -8.39 -4.56 -10.37
C GLU A 104 -7.96 -5.79 -11.16
N GLU A 105 -6.71 -6.22 -11.00
CA GLU A 105 -6.11 -7.28 -11.82
C GLU A 105 -5.21 -8.19 -10.99
N ARG A 106 -5.13 -9.47 -11.36
CA ARG A 106 -4.25 -10.43 -10.69
C ARG A 106 -2.81 -10.21 -11.12
N LEU A 107 -1.92 -10.04 -10.15
CA LEU A 107 -0.48 -10.10 -10.42
C LEU A 107 -0.09 -11.54 -10.81
N PRO A 108 0.74 -11.74 -11.84
CA PRO A 108 1.27 -13.06 -12.19
C PRO A 108 2.17 -13.60 -11.07
N GLY A 109 2.39 -14.92 -11.06
CA GLY A 109 3.18 -15.61 -10.04
C GLY A 109 2.36 -16.13 -8.86
N ALA A 110 3.04 -16.60 -7.81
CA ALA A 110 2.37 -17.23 -6.67
C ALA A 110 1.56 -16.21 -5.84
N GLY A 111 0.25 -16.45 -5.77
CA GLY A 111 -0.78 -15.45 -5.45
C GLY A 111 -0.98 -15.07 -3.98
N LYS A 112 0.00 -15.19 -3.08
CA LYS A 112 -0.12 -14.58 -1.74
C LYS A 112 0.87 -13.45 -1.59
N SER A 113 0.47 -12.35 -0.97
CA SER A 113 1.41 -11.28 -0.64
C SER A 113 0.98 -10.46 0.56
N TRP A 114 1.92 -10.24 1.48
CA TRP A 114 1.76 -9.38 2.66
C TRP A 114 2.75 -8.21 2.67
N GLY A 115 3.73 -8.20 1.74
CA GLY A 115 4.74 -7.16 1.65
C GLY A 115 4.16 -5.85 1.12
N SER A 116 4.71 -4.72 1.56
CA SER A 116 4.32 -3.42 1.01
C SER A 116 4.81 -3.27 -0.43
N PHE A 117 4.06 -2.52 -1.23
CA PHE A 117 4.55 -2.08 -2.52
C PHE A 117 5.70 -1.09 -2.33
N LEU A 118 6.67 -1.15 -3.24
CA LEU A 118 7.66 -0.10 -3.41
C LEU A 118 7.41 0.62 -4.72
N ARG A 119 7.41 1.96 -4.69
CA ARG A 119 7.43 2.78 -5.92
C ARG A 119 8.81 3.38 -6.12
N SER A 120 9.35 3.26 -7.33
CA SER A 120 10.53 3.99 -7.78
C SER A 120 10.25 4.61 -9.15
N GLY A 121 10.13 5.94 -9.18
CA GLY A 121 9.66 6.66 -10.36
C GLY A 121 8.27 6.18 -10.80
N ASP A 122 8.17 5.75 -12.06
CA ASP A 122 6.94 5.23 -12.67
C ASP A 122 6.75 3.72 -12.49
N HIS A 123 7.62 3.04 -11.74
CA HIS A 123 7.55 1.60 -11.53
C HIS A 123 7.14 1.26 -10.10
N ILE A 124 6.30 0.23 -9.98
CA ILE A 124 5.90 -0.38 -8.72
C ILE A 124 6.43 -1.80 -8.68
N TYR A 125 7.05 -2.16 -7.56
CA TYR A 125 7.58 -3.48 -7.26
C TYR A 125 6.66 -4.15 -6.24
N ALA A 126 6.06 -5.26 -6.66
CA ALA A 126 5.17 -6.07 -5.85
C ALA A 126 5.81 -7.44 -5.62
N LEU A 127 6.26 -7.67 -4.39
CA LEU A 127 6.87 -8.93 -3.97
C LEU A 127 5.79 -9.87 -3.41
N SER A 128 5.69 -11.08 -3.95
CA SER A 128 4.84 -12.14 -3.42
C SER A 128 5.54 -12.90 -2.29
N GLN A 129 4.77 -13.67 -1.52
CA GLN A 129 5.33 -14.53 -0.48
C GLN A 129 6.22 -15.65 -1.02
N ALA A 130 6.07 -16.01 -2.29
CA ALA A 130 6.90 -17.04 -2.92
C ALA A 130 8.24 -16.50 -3.42
N GLY A 131 8.50 -15.19 -3.32
CA GLY A 131 9.70 -14.57 -3.84
C GLY A 131 9.57 -14.01 -5.26
N ASP A 132 8.40 -14.15 -5.90
CA ASP A 132 8.13 -13.50 -7.20
C ASP A 132 7.99 -11.98 -7.00
N THR A 133 8.84 -11.19 -7.65
CA THR A 133 8.70 -9.74 -7.76
C THR A 133 8.15 -9.37 -9.13
N VAL A 134 6.91 -8.88 -9.15
CA VAL A 134 6.31 -8.29 -10.35
C VAL A 134 6.60 -6.79 -10.34
N VAL A 135 7.12 -6.29 -11.46
CA VAL A 135 7.32 -4.87 -11.69
C VAL A 135 6.30 -4.40 -12.72
N PHE A 136 5.55 -3.34 -12.43
CA PHE A 136 4.53 -2.79 -13.32
C PHE A 136 4.51 -1.26 -13.27
N ARG A 137 3.92 -0.62 -14.28
CA ARG A 137 3.82 0.84 -14.35
C ARG A 137 2.78 1.38 -13.36
N ALA A 138 3.13 2.46 -12.68
CA ALA A 138 2.22 3.24 -11.84
C ALA A 138 1.32 4.12 -12.72
N THR A 139 0.29 3.50 -13.30
CA THR A 139 -0.58 4.13 -14.29
C THR A 139 -2.06 3.80 -14.01
N PRO A 140 -3.00 4.75 -14.11
CA PRO A 140 -4.41 4.52 -13.79
C PRO A 140 -5.20 3.80 -14.89
N GLU A 141 -4.63 3.59 -16.09
CA GLU A 141 -5.35 3.09 -17.25
C GLU A 141 -5.58 1.56 -17.21
N LYS A 142 -4.57 0.81 -16.77
CA LYS A 142 -4.58 -0.66 -16.66
C LYS A 142 -3.32 -1.17 -15.93
N LEU A 143 -3.30 -2.44 -15.57
CA LEU A 143 -2.07 -3.11 -15.14
C LEU A 143 -1.13 -3.30 -16.35
N GLU A 144 0.03 -2.64 -16.33
CA GLU A 144 1.08 -2.80 -17.35
C GLU A 144 2.35 -3.38 -16.72
N ILE A 145 2.51 -4.70 -16.83
CA ILE A 145 3.68 -5.42 -16.31
C ILE A 145 4.90 -5.14 -17.20
N VAL A 146 6.03 -4.80 -16.58
CA VAL A 146 7.30 -4.55 -17.26
C VAL A 146 8.32 -5.65 -17.00
N ALA A 147 8.24 -6.36 -15.86
CA ALA A 147 9.12 -7.47 -15.53
C ALA A 147 8.51 -8.40 -14.47
N GLN A 148 9.00 -9.64 -14.42
CA GLN A 148 8.78 -10.59 -13.35
C GLN A 148 10.10 -11.27 -13.01
N ASN A 149 10.44 -11.36 -11.73
CA ASN A 149 11.70 -11.92 -11.25
C ASN A 149 11.43 -12.87 -10.10
N ASP A 150 11.97 -14.08 -10.17
CA ASP A 150 11.85 -15.08 -9.11
C ASP A 150 13.15 -15.14 -8.30
N LEU A 151 13.03 -15.08 -6.97
CA LEU A 151 14.15 -15.26 -6.03
C LEU A 151 14.38 -16.73 -5.65
N GLY A 152 13.46 -17.63 -6.00
CA GLY A 152 13.50 -19.04 -5.64
C GLY A 152 13.35 -19.29 -4.14
N GLU A 153 12.85 -18.30 -3.39
CA GLU A 153 12.82 -18.35 -1.94
C GLU A 153 11.67 -17.53 -1.33
N GLU A 154 11.02 -18.09 -0.31
CA GLU A 154 9.90 -17.45 0.36
C GLU A 154 10.29 -16.19 1.16
N THR A 155 9.32 -15.31 1.33
CA THR A 155 9.49 -14.04 2.04
C THR A 155 8.17 -13.52 2.60
N ASN A 156 8.27 -12.64 3.61
CA ASN A 156 7.18 -11.78 4.07
C ASN A 156 7.59 -10.30 4.06
N SER A 157 8.72 -9.99 3.42
CA SER A 157 9.34 -8.66 3.47
C SER A 157 8.74 -7.72 2.43
N SER A 158 9.16 -6.46 2.50
CA SER A 158 8.95 -5.48 1.45
C SER A 158 10.30 -5.17 0.79
N PRO A 159 10.37 -4.96 -0.53
CA PRO A 159 11.58 -4.52 -1.21
C PRO A 159 11.94 -3.09 -0.77
N VAL A 160 13.23 -2.82 -0.53
CA VAL A 160 13.71 -1.50 -0.07
C VAL A 160 14.80 -0.98 -1.00
N PRO A 161 14.69 0.24 -1.55
CA PRO A 161 15.73 0.83 -2.36
C PRO A 161 16.77 1.53 -1.47
N SER A 162 18.04 1.40 -1.82
CA SER A 162 19.11 2.20 -1.22
C SER A 162 20.27 2.31 -2.22
N ASP A 163 20.78 3.51 -2.41
CA ASP A 163 21.97 3.78 -3.25
C ASP A 163 21.92 3.16 -4.66
N GLY A 164 20.76 3.20 -5.31
CA GLY A 164 20.57 2.66 -6.66
C GLY A 164 20.50 1.13 -6.73
N GLN A 165 20.43 0.47 -5.57
CA GLN A 165 20.24 -0.97 -5.44
C GLN A 165 18.90 -1.26 -4.73
N LEU A 166 18.43 -2.49 -4.87
CA LEU A 166 17.24 -2.99 -4.20
C LEU A 166 17.60 -4.13 -3.25
N PHE A 167 17.17 -4.00 -2.00
CA PHE A 167 17.38 -4.99 -0.95
C PHE A 167 16.09 -5.76 -0.66
N ILE A 168 16.18 -7.08 -0.58
CA ILE A 168 15.03 -7.96 -0.31
C ILE A 168 15.44 -9.02 0.72
N ARG A 169 14.71 -9.09 1.83
CA ARG A 169 14.93 -10.11 2.88
C ARG A 169 14.04 -11.32 2.61
N THR A 170 14.61 -12.47 2.28
CA THR A 170 13.89 -13.75 2.21
C THR A 170 13.96 -14.46 3.56
N HIS A 171 13.62 -15.74 3.67
CA HIS A 171 13.75 -16.49 4.94
C HIS A 171 15.22 -16.80 5.29
N GLN A 172 16.08 -17.00 4.31
CA GLN A 172 17.45 -17.50 4.39
C GLN A 172 18.48 -16.44 4.00
N ALA A 173 18.16 -15.51 3.11
CA ALA A 173 19.12 -14.53 2.60
C ALA A 173 18.66 -13.06 2.70
N LEU A 174 19.62 -12.15 2.55
CA LEU A 174 19.39 -10.75 2.19
C LEU A 174 19.95 -10.57 0.77
N TRP A 175 19.06 -10.34 -0.18
CA TRP A 175 19.40 -10.13 -1.58
C TRP A 175 19.72 -8.67 -1.83
N CYS A 176 20.69 -8.41 -2.70
CA CYS A 176 21.01 -7.10 -3.24
C CYS A 176 20.93 -7.18 -4.77
N VAL A 177 19.99 -6.45 -5.36
CA VAL A 177 19.75 -6.42 -6.80
C VAL A 177 20.12 -5.05 -7.34
N GLY A 178 21.03 -5.01 -8.31
CA GLY A 178 21.52 -3.78 -8.93
C GLY A 178 22.95 -3.95 -9.41
N THR A 179 23.50 -2.91 -10.04
CA THR A 179 24.91 -2.94 -10.45
C THR A 179 25.79 -3.02 -9.19
N ALA A 180 26.72 -3.97 -9.19
CA ALA A 180 27.76 -4.02 -8.16
C ALA A 180 28.58 -2.73 -8.25
N ARG A 181 28.76 -2.07 -7.12
CA ARG A 181 29.67 -0.93 -7.01
C ARG A 181 31.07 -1.41 -6.70
#